data_AF-A0A415K8M0-F1
#
_entry.id   AF-A0A415K8M0-F1
#
_cell.length_a   1.000
_cell.length_b   1.000
_cell.length_c   1.000
_cell.angle_alpha   90.00
_cell.angle_beta   90.00
_cell.angle_gamma   90.00
#
_symmetry.space_group_name_H-M   'P 1'
#
loop_
_entity.id
_entity.type
_entity.pdbx_description
1 polymer ?
#
loop_
_entity_poly.entity_id
_entity_poly.type
_entity_poly.pdbx_seq_one_letter_code
_entity_poly.pdbx_strand_id
1 'polypeptide(L)' 'MSSDKETFQKFSDPVYKYINETVSRVPISDWHHTDSGKWVGFRARSVIGGYWMQVLMNKLSGSK' A
#
# COMPACT_ATOMS: atom_id res chain seq x y z
N MET A 1 2.59 8.86 9.65
CA MET A 1 1.26 8.22 9.54
C MET A 1 0.26 9.14 10.20
N SER A 2 -0.93 9.34 9.62
CA SER A 2 -1.92 10.27 10.20
C SER A 2 -2.27 9.88 11.63
N SER A 3 -2.55 10.87 12.49
CA SER A 3 -2.96 10.67 13.88
C SER A 3 -4.40 10.21 14.03
N ASP A 4 -5.23 10.38 12.99
CA ASP A 4 -6.64 10.02 12.97
C ASP A 4 -6.94 8.97 11.88
N LYS A 5 -7.93 8.11 12.17
CA LYS A 5 -8.28 6.98 11.30
C LYS A 5 -8.86 7.43 9.97
N GLU A 6 -9.69 8.48 9.96
CA GLU A 6 -10.37 8.94 8.76
C GLU A 6 -9.36 9.45 7.72
N THR A 7 -8.42 10.30 8.14
CA THR A 7 -7.37 10.81 7.26
C THR A 7 -6.42 9.69 6.84
N PHE A 8 -6.13 8.73 7.72
CA PHE A 8 -5.35 7.54 7.33
C PHE A 8 -6.04 6.73 6.22
N GLN A 9 -7.35 6.53 6.30
CA GLN A 9 -8.13 5.82 5.30
C GLN A 9 -8.15 6.56 3.96
N LYS A 10 -8.27 7.89 3.95
CA LYS A 10 -8.19 8.70 2.72
C LYS A 10 -6.93 8.43 1.89
N PHE A 11 -5.79 8.15 2.53
CA PHE A 11 -4.55 7.80 1.85
C PHE A 11 -4.43 6.29 1.52
N SER A 12 -5.05 5.43 2.31
CA SER A 12 -4.95 3.96 2.17
C SER A 12 -5.95 3.39 1.16
N ASP A 13 -7.15 3.97 1.06
CA ASP A 13 -8.23 3.48 0.21
C ASP A 13 -7.85 3.45 -1.28
N PRO A 14 -7.16 4.47 -1.85
CA PRO A 14 -6.70 4.40 -3.24
C PRO A 14 -5.70 3.26 -3.49
N VAL A 15 -4.83 2.98 -2.51
CA VAL A 15 -3.86 1.87 -2.59
C VAL A 15 -4.58 0.54 -2.55
N TYR A 16 -5.55 0.37 -1.65
CA TYR A 16 -6.38 -0.82 -1.57
C TYR A 16 -7.14 -1.07 -2.88
N LYS A 17 -7.78 -0.02 -3.42
CA LYS A 17 -8.49 -0.07 -4.70
C LYS A 17 -7.57 -0.50 -5.84
N TYR A 18 -6.39 0.10 -5.96
CA TYR A 18 -5.39 -0.28 -6.95
C TYR A 18 -5.02 -1.77 -6.86
N ILE A 19 -4.69 -2.26 -5.66
CA ILE A 19 -4.29 -3.65 -5.44
C ILE A 19 -5.41 -4.61 -5.83
N ASN A 20 -6.66 -4.26 -5.51
CA ASN A 20 -7.83 -5.09 -5.77
C ASN A 20 -8.24 -5.10 -7.25
N GLU A 21 -8.11 -3.96 -7.94
CA GLU A 21 -8.63 -3.76 -9.30
C GLU A 21 -7.55 -3.80 -10.39
N THR A 22 -6.26 -3.98 -10.05
CA THR A 22 -5.17 -3.93 -11.05
C THR A 22 -5.34 -4.96 -12.17
N VAL A 23 -5.49 -4.46 -13.39
CA VAL A 23 -5.58 -5.26 -14.62
C VAL A 23 -4.28 -5.99 -14.95
N SER A 24 -3.15 -5.47 -14.46
CA SER A 24 -1.83 -6.08 -14.69
C SER A 24 -1.64 -7.39 -13.94
N ARG A 25 -2.48 -7.67 -12.93
CA ARG A 25 -2.36 -8.82 -12.01
C ARG A 25 -1.01 -8.86 -11.27
N VAL A 26 -0.33 -7.72 -11.18
CA VAL A 26 0.86 -7.51 -10.36
C VAL A 26 0.50 -6.57 -9.20
N PRO A 27 -0.17 -7.09 -8.15
CA PRO A 27 -0.46 -6.28 -6.97
C PRO A 27 0.86 -5.87 -6.30
N ILE A 28 0.94 -4.64 -5.77
CA ILE A 28 2.08 -4.18 -4.95
C ILE A 28 3.38 -4.09 -5.78
N SER A 29 3.27 -3.58 -7.00
CA SER A 29 4.42 -3.23 -7.83
C SER A 29 5.20 -2.03 -7.29
N ASP A 30 6.52 -2.03 -7.51
CA ASP A 30 7.37 -0.86 -7.26
C ASP A 30 6.90 0.39 -8.03
N TRP A 31 6.46 0.21 -9.28
CA TRP A 31 5.99 1.31 -10.12
C TRP A 31 4.77 0.90 -10.96
N HIS A 32 3.76 1.77 -10.95
CA HIS A 32 2.60 1.72 -11.83
C HIS A 32 2.23 3.11 -12.33
N HIS A 33 1.57 3.17 -13.47
CA HIS A 33 0.93 4.39 -13.95
C HIS A 33 -0.29 4.73 -13.09
N THR A 34 -0.41 5.98 -12.65
CA THR A 34 -1.49 6.42 -11.75
C THR A 34 -2.84 6.58 -12.45
N ASP A 35 -2.84 6.81 -13.75
CA ASP A 35 -4.04 6.95 -14.58
C ASP A 35 -4.66 5.60 -14.98
N SER A 36 -3.84 4.59 -15.21
CA SER A 36 -4.26 3.29 -15.76
C SER A 36 -4.05 2.11 -14.82
N GLY A 37 -3.30 2.28 -13.72
CA GLY A 37 -2.94 1.20 -12.81
C GLY A 37 -2.09 0.10 -13.46
N LYS A 38 -1.47 0.38 -14.61
CA LYS A 38 -0.60 -0.58 -15.29
C LYS A 38 0.79 -0.53 -14.67
N TRP A 39 1.28 -1.70 -14.30
CA TRP A 39 2.64 -1.93 -13.84
C TRP A 39 3.68 -1.44 -14.88
N VAL A 40 4.79 -0.87 -14.40
CA VAL A 40 5.93 -0.43 -15.21
C VAL A 40 7.24 -0.91 -14.62
N GLY A 41 7.83 -1.97 -15.19
CA GLY A 41 9.16 -2.45 -14.79
C GLY A 41 9.24 -3.01 -13.36
N PHE A 42 10.21 -3.88 -13.11
CA PHE A 42 10.42 -4.56 -11.83
C PHE A 42 9.21 -5.37 -11.32
N ARG A 43 9.30 -6.70 -11.49
CA ARG A 43 8.30 -7.67 -11.03
C ARG A 43 8.92 -8.53 -9.92
N ALA A 44 8.10 -9.04 -9.00
CA ALA A 44 8.51 -9.90 -7.88
C ALA A 44 9.38 -9.24 -6.78
N ARG A 45 9.32 -7.91 -6.65
CA ARG A 45 9.85 -7.17 -5.50
C ARG A 45 8.67 -6.52 -4.80
N SER A 46 8.28 -7.08 -3.67
CA SER A 46 7.08 -6.66 -2.97
C SER A 46 7.38 -5.50 -2.03
N VAL A 47 6.64 -4.39 -2.17
CA VAL A 47 6.67 -3.28 -1.20
C VAL A 47 5.74 -3.48 0.00
N ILE A 48 5.29 -4.73 0.25
CA ILE A 48 4.44 -5.10 1.41
C ILE A 48 4.97 -4.56 2.73
N GLY A 49 6.30 -4.58 2.92
CA GLY A 49 6.94 -4.09 4.14
C GLY A 49 6.64 -2.62 4.44
N GLY A 50 6.55 -1.77 3.40
CA GLY A 50 6.17 -0.37 3.55
C GLY A 50 4.73 -0.19 4.02
N TYR A 51 3.80 -0.99 3.50
CA TYR A 51 2.39 -0.93 3.91
C TYR A 51 2.16 -1.47 5.33
N TRP A 52 2.97 -2.45 5.75
CA TRP A 52 2.90 -3.03 7.09
C TRP A 52 3.56 -2.19 8.19
N MET A 53 4.14 -1.03 7.84
CA MET A 53 4.87 -0.20 8.79
C MET A 53 4.02 0.19 10.01
N GLN A 54 2.73 0.48 9.85
CA GLN A 54 1.86 0.80 10.99
C GLN A 54 1.71 -0.38 11.96
N VAL A 55 1.57 -1.60 11.45
CA VAL A 55 1.45 -2.81 12.28
C VAL A 55 2.75 -3.06 13.04
N LEU A 56 3.89 -2.87 12.38
CA LEU A 56 5.20 -2.93 13.03
C LEU A 56 5.35 -1.86 14.13
N MET A 57 4.96 -0.62 13.84
CA MET A 57 5.01 0.47 14.82
C MET A 57 4.14 0.18 16.05
N ASN A 58 2.92 -0.33 15.85
CA ASN A 58 2.04 -0.73 16.96
C ASN A 58 2.64 -1.87 17.80
N LYS A 59 3.33 -2.82 17.16
CA LYS A 59 4.02 -3.92 17.86
C LYS A 59 5.22 -3.41 18.67
N LEU A 60 5.99 -2.49 18.11
CA LEU A 60 7.19 -1.92 18.75
C LEU A 60 6.86 -0.93 19.86
N SER A 61 5.76 -0.18 19.74
CA SER A 61 5.31 0.78 20.76
C SER A 61 4.73 0.11 22.01
N GLY A 62 4.67 -1.23 22.06
CA GLY A 62 4.26 -1.97 23.25
C GLY A 62 2.84 -1.63 23.71
N SER A 63 1.96 -1.23 22.79
CA SER A 63 0.55 -1.05 23.16
C SER A 63 -0.03 -2.40 23.58
N LYS A 64 -0.33 -2.48 24.88
CA LYS A 64 -1.41 -3.32 25.40
C LYS A 64 -2.71 -2.98 24.71
#